data_AF-A0A832TV88-F1
#
_entry.id   AF-A0A832TV88-F1
#
_cell.length_a   1.000
_cell.length_b   1.000
_cell.length_c   1.000
_cell.angle_alpha   90.00
_cell.angle_beta   90.00
_cell.angle_gamma   90.00
#
_symmetry.space_group_name_H-M   'P 1'
#
loop_
_entity.id
_entity.type
_entity.pdbx_description
1 polymer ?
#
loop_
_entity_poly.entity_id
_entity_poly.type
_entity_poly.pdbx_seq_one_letter_code
_entity_poly.pdbx_strand_id
1 'polypeptide(L)'
;MEQTGEIIRDQQVQAGGTAYRVVVREEDLSRFYPGMLRYTLEAWAGPEVLAQFRTNTYEYSPAMPFHARQVAEERAASWEAELRADPGVFRESHPAPSLPGGRVQDGRIVIIQGSPRPGGNSAILASWAAEAARREGREIEVIYPHDMDIHPCIGCYQCYNTGTCVFQDDMNEIIDAVAKCRLLVICSPVYTNTVPAGLKALLDRFLALHAEMTFGGHLRVRKGLLMAVAGRKGQDNFMCVTEVIRVFFSHLGITPLQPVLVDATDVIRDVTKVEGLEDRVRYLVRENL
;
A
#
# COMPACT_ATOMS: atom_id res chain seq x y z
N MET A 1 -0.41 -8.10 -19.98
CA MET A 1 -1.07 -8.64 -18.78
C MET A 1 -1.95 -9.78 -19.25
N GLU A 2 -1.61 -11.02 -18.92
CA GLU A 2 -2.49 -12.16 -19.22
C GLU A 2 -3.86 -11.88 -18.57
N GLN A 3 -4.94 -12.09 -19.32
CA GLN A 3 -6.30 -11.95 -18.82
C GLN A 3 -6.57 -13.10 -17.85
N THR A 4 -6.19 -12.92 -16.58
CA THR A 4 -6.42 -13.89 -15.51
C THR A 4 -7.89 -13.87 -15.12
N GLY A 5 -8.56 -15.02 -15.18
CA GLY A 5 -9.95 -15.19 -14.74
C GLY A 5 -10.84 -15.94 -15.73
N GLU A 6 -11.75 -16.74 -15.19
CA GLU A 6 -12.76 -17.49 -15.93
C GLU A 6 -13.85 -16.54 -16.44
N ILE A 7 -14.24 -16.67 -17.72
CA ILE A 7 -15.36 -15.90 -18.27
C ILE A 7 -16.65 -16.53 -17.77
N ILE A 8 -17.41 -15.78 -16.97
CA ILE A 8 -18.72 -16.23 -16.44
C ILE A 8 -19.90 -15.63 -17.20
N ARG A 9 -19.67 -14.55 -17.98
CA ARG A 9 -20.64 -13.92 -18.87
C ARG A 9 -19.93 -13.30 -20.07
N ASP A 10 -20.45 -13.51 -21.27
CA ASP A 10 -19.96 -12.90 -22.51
C ASP A 10 -21.15 -12.61 -23.43
N GLN A 11 -21.51 -11.33 -23.59
CA GLN A 11 -22.67 -10.92 -24.36
C GLN A 11 -22.26 -9.99 -25.51
N GLN A 12 -22.74 -10.29 -26.72
CA GLN A 12 -22.61 -9.39 -27.86
C GLN A 12 -23.75 -8.39 -27.90
N VAL A 13 -23.41 -7.15 -28.23
CA VAL A 13 -24.34 -6.02 -28.41
C VAL A 13 -24.08 -5.38 -29.76
N GLN A 14 -25.12 -5.27 -30.59
CA GLN A 14 -25.04 -4.60 -31.89
C GLN A 14 -25.69 -3.22 -31.79
N ALA A 15 -24.95 -2.16 -32.08
CA ALA A 15 -25.47 -0.79 -32.07
C ALA A 15 -24.67 0.11 -33.01
N GLY A 16 -25.35 0.97 -33.79
CA GLY A 16 -24.70 1.93 -34.69
C GLY A 16 -23.76 1.29 -35.73
N GLY A 17 -24.03 0.06 -36.17
CA GLY A 17 -23.18 -0.69 -37.10
C GLY A 17 -21.88 -1.25 -36.51
N THR A 18 -21.67 -1.10 -35.20
CA THR A 18 -20.52 -1.64 -34.46
C THR A 18 -20.96 -2.82 -33.57
N ALA A 19 -20.13 -3.86 -33.55
CA ALA A 19 -20.29 -4.99 -32.64
C ALA A 19 -19.50 -4.73 -31.35
N TYR A 20 -20.22 -4.63 -30.23
CA TYR A 20 -19.66 -4.52 -28.89
C TYR A 20 -19.75 -5.86 -28.16
N ARG A 21 -18.89 -6.02 -27.15
CA ARG A 21 -18.86 -7.21 -26.31
C ARG A 21 -18.75 -6.83 -24.85
N VAL A 22 -19.66 -7.31 -24.03
CA VAL A 22 -19.69 -7.08 -22.58
C VAL A 22 -19.34 -8.39 -21.88
N VAL A 23 -18.21 -8.39 -21.17
CA VAL A 23 -17.62 -9.60 -20.60
C VAL A 23 -17.49 -9.44 -19.09
N VAL A 24 -17.93 -10.43 -18.34
CA VAL A 24 -17.65 -10.56 -16.90
C VAL A 24 -16.72 -11.74 -16.68
N ARG A 25 -15.60 -11.48 -16.01
CA ARG A 25 -14.62 -12.48 -15.58
C ARG A 25 -14.63 -12.61 -14.08
N GLU A 26 -14.49 -13.84 -13.61
CA GLU A 26 -14.28 -14.18 -12.21
C GLU A 26 -12.83 -14.61 -12.00
N GLU A 27 -12.18 -14.06 -10.99
CA GLU A 27 -10.82 -14.41 -10.61
C GLU A 27 -10.77 -14.78 -9.13
N ASP A 28 -10.20 -15.95 -8.84
CA ASP A 28 -9.98 -16.41 -7.48
C ASP A 28 -8.67 -15.85 -6.91
N LEU A 29 -8.81 -14.98 -5.89
CA LEU A 29 -7.72 -14.37 -5.15
C LEU A 29 -7.53 -15.03 -3.77
N SER A 30 -8.07 -16.24 -3.56
CA SER A 30 -8.00 -16.98 -2.29
C SER A 30 -6.58 -17.23 -1.78
N ARG A 31 -5.57 -17.22 -2.66
CA ARG A 31 -4.17 -17.30 -2.27
C ARG A 31 -3.68 -16.10 -1.43
N PHE A 32 -4.36 -14.95 -1.52
CA PHE A 32 -4.04 -13.73 -0.79
C PHE A 32 -5.04 -13.45 0.34
N TYR A 33 -6.32 -13.62 0.06
CA TYR A 33 -7.42 -13.45 1.02
C TYR A 33 -8.37 -14.62 0.89
N PRO A 34 -8.50 -15.48 1.91
CA PRO A 34 -9.34 -16.67 1.82
C PRO A 34 -10.75 -16.36 1.31
N GLY A 35 -11.16 -16.98 0.20
CA GLY A 35 -12.49 -16.79 -0.39
C GLY A 35 -12.70 -15.45 -1.10
N MET A 36 -11.65 -14.67 -1.34
CA MET A 36 -11.77 -13.45 -2.13
C MET A 36 -11.95 -13.80 -3.60
N LEU A 37 -13.13 -13.49 -4.14
CA LEU A 37 -13.40 -13.54 -5.59
C LEU A 37 -13.48 -12.12 -6.11
N ARG A 38 -12.83 -11.86 -7.23
CA ARG A 38 -12.87 -10.59 -7.94
C ARG A 38 -13.61 -10.76 -9.26
N TYR A 39 -14.52 -9.84 -9.53
CA TYR A 39 -15.29 -9.77 -10.77
C TYR A 39 -14.79 -8.58 -11.57
N THR A 40 -14.34 -8.82 -12.79
CA THR A 40 -13.93 -7.77 -13.75
C THR A 40 -14.92 -7.74 -14.90
N LEU A 41 -15.63 -6.62 -15.03
CA LEU A 41 -16.55 -6.32 -16.12
C LEU A 41 -15.85 -5.40 -17.11
N GLU A 42 -15.86 -5.78 -18.39
CA GLU A 42 -15.26 -5.01 -19.48
C GLU A 42 -16.23 -4.88 -20.65
N ALA A 43 -16.34 -3.67 -21.21
CA ALA A 43 -17.01 -3.42 -22.47
C ALA A 43 -15.96 -3.23 -23.57
N TRP A 44 -16.11 -3.93 -24.69
CA TRP A 44 -15.15 -3.95 -25.79
C TRP A 44 -15.78 -3.49 -27.10
N ALA A 45 -14.99 -2.81 -27.93
CA ALA A 45 -15.26 -2.58 -29.35
C ALA A 45 -14.08 -3.13 -30.17
N GLY A 46 -14.25 -4.33 -30.74
CA GLY A 46 -13.12 -5.05 -31.34
C GLY A 46 -12.01 -5.31 -30.29
N PRO A 47 -10.75 -4.89 -30.53
CA PRO A 47 -9.65 -5.06 -29.57
C PRO A 47 -9.57 -3.97 -28.49
N GLU A 48 -10.40 -2.93 -28.58
CA GLU A 48 -10.37 -1.80 -27.65
C GLU A 48 -11.26 -2.07 -26.43
N VAL A 49 -10.74 -1.84 -25.21
CA VAL A 49 -11.56 -1.80 -23.99
C VAL A 49 -12.11 -0.39 -23.81
N LEU A 50 -13.43 -0.25 -23.93
CA LEU A 50 -14.13 1.02 -23.78
C LEU A 50 -14.28 1.43 -22.32
N ALA A 51 -14.63 0.47 -21.47
CA ALA A 51 -14.93 0.71 -20.06
C ALA A 51 -14.57 -0.53 -19.24
N GLN A 52 -14.21 -0.30 -17.98
CA GLN A 52 -13.94 -1.36 -17.03
C GLN A 52 -14.50 -1.04 -15.64
N PHE A 53 -15.13 -2.04 -15.05
CA PHE A 53 -15.62 -2.03 -13.69
C PHE A 53 -15.10 -3.26 -12.96
N ARG A 54 -14.80 -3.11 -11.68
CA ARG A 54 -14.31 -4.20 -10.85
C ARG A 54 -14.96 -4.14 -9.49
N THR A 55 -15.23 -5.31 -8.95
CA THR A 55 -15.67 -5.47 -7.57
C THR A 55 -15.21 -6.81 -7.00
N ASN A 56 -15.09 -6.93 -5.68
CA ASN A 56 -14.69 -8.15 -5.01
C ASN A 56 -15.55 -8.46 -3.78
N THR A 57 -15.51 -9.72 -3.35
CA THR A 57 -16.37 -10.22 -2.26
C THR A 57 -16.15 -9.55 -0.91
N TYR A 58 -15.02 -8.87 -0.68
CA TYR A 58 -14.70 -8.21 0.59
C TYR A 58 -15.23 -6.76 0.68
N GLU A 59 -15.76 -6.21 -0.42
CA GLU A 59 -16.44 -4.90 -0.40
C GLU A 59 -17.83 -4.95 0.26
N TYR A 60 -18.41 -6.14 0.38
CA TYR A 60 -19.79 -6.33 0.83
C TYR A 60 -19.82 -6.99 2.19
N SER A 61 -20.43 -6.32 3.16
CA SER A 61 -20.60 -6.91 4.49
C SER A 61 -21.68 -8.02 4.48
N PRO A 62 -21.67 -8.94 5.45
CA PRO A 62 -22.69 -9.98 5.57
C PRO A 62 -24.13 -9.47 5.71
N ALA A 63 -24.32 -8.19 6.07
CA ALA A 63 -25.64 -7.58 6.22
C ALA A 63 -26.17 -6.93 4.92
N MET A 64 -25.36 -6.86 3.86
CA MET A 64 -25.76 -6.29 2.58
C MET A 64 -26.70 -7.25 1.84
N PRO A 65 -27.76 -6.75 1.17
CA PRO A 65 -28.74 -7.59 0.47
C PRO A 65 -28.25 -8.10 -0.90
N PHE A 66 -27.02 -7.78 -1.28
CA PHE A 66 -26.40 -8.15 -2.55
C PHE A 66 -24.93 -8.52 -2.35
N HIS A 67 -24.40 -9.26 -3.32
CA HIS A 67 -23.02 -9.74 -3.33
C HIS A 67 -22.29 -9.32 -4.60
N ALA A 68 -20.96 -9.40 -4.59
CA ALA A 68 -20.09 -8.94 -5.68
C ALA A 68 -20.48 -9.48 -7.07
N ARG A 69 -20.81 -10.78 -7.17
CA ARG A 69 -21.24 -11.39 -8.43
C ARG A 69 -22.49 -10.72 -8.99
N GLN A 70 -23.52 -10.58 -8.14
CA GLN A 70 -24.79 -9.97 -8.51
C GLN A 70 -24.57 -8.54 -9.00
N VAL A 71 -23.77 -7.75 -8.28
CA VAL A 71 -23.45 -6.36 -8.67
C VAL A 71 -22.74 -6.32 -10.02
N ALA A 72 -21.81 -7.24 -10.29
CA ALA A 72 -21.13 -7.31 -11.58
C ALA A 72 -22.09 -7.69 -12.73
N GLU A 73 -22.99 -8.66 -12.51
CA GLU A 73 -23.97 -9.11 -13.49
C GLU A 73 -25.04 -8.04 -13.79
N GLU A 74 -25.55 -7.36 -12.77
CA GLU A 74 -26.51 -6.26 -12.91
C GLU A 74 -25.87 -5.07 -13.65
N ARG A 75 -24.62 -4.72 -13.32
CA ARG A 75 -23.87 -3.68 -14.03
C ARG A 75 -23.64 -4.06 -15.49
N ALA A 76 -23.33 -5.32 -15.77
CA ALA A 76 -23.17 -5.80 -17.15
C ALA A 76 -24.46 -5.63 -17.95
N ALA A 77 -25.61 -6.00 -17.39
CA ALA A 77 -26.90 -5.80 -18.03
C ALA A 77 -27.22 -4.32 -18.29
N SER A 78 -26.86 -3.42 -17.37
CA SER A 78 -26.98 -1.96 -17.57
C SER A 78 -26.12 -1.48 -18.75
N TRP A 79 -24.85 -1.87 -18.79
CA TRP A 79 -23.94 -1.50 -19.88
C TRP A 79 -24.41 -2.02 -21.23
N GLU A 80 -24.95 -3.23 -21.30
CA GLU A 80 -25.56 -3.74 -22.52
C GLU A 80 -26.75 -2.89 -22.98
N ALA A 81 -27.60 -2.43 -22.05
CA ALA A 81 -28.73 -1.56 -22.38
C ALA A 81 -28.28 -0.17 -22.85
N GLU A 82 -27.29 0.42 -22.17
CA GLU A 82 -26.72 1.72 -22.52
C GLU A 82 -26.03 1.69 -23.88
N LEU A 83 -25.23 0.66 -24.17
CA LEU A 83 -24.59 0.47 -25.48
C LEU A 83 -25.63 0.29 -26.60
N ARG A 84 -26.75 -0.42 -26.35
CA ARG A 84 -27.85 -0.53 -27.33
C ARG A 84 -28.53 0.81 -27.57
N ALA A 85 -28.68 1.61 -26.53
CA ALA A 85 -29.36 2.90 -26.60
C ALA A 85 -28.52 3.96 -27.31
N ASP A 86 -27.29 4.20 -26.82
CA ASP A 86 -26.38 5.20 -27.38
C ASP A 86 -24.91 4.90 -26.98
N PRO A 87 -24.11 4.30 -27.90
CA PRO A 87 -22.69 4.04 -27.65
C PRO A 87 -21.83 5.30 -27.41
N GLY A 88 -22.26 6.47 -27.92
CA GLY A 88 -21.57 7.73 -27.72
C GLY A 88 -21.68 8.18 -26.27
N VAL A 89 -22.91 8.22 -25.74
CA VAL A 89 -23.19 8.54 -24.33
C VAL A 89 -22.53 7.53 -23.39
N PHE A 90 -22.50 6.25 -23.76
CA PHE A 90 -21.81 5.23 -22.97
C PHE A 90 -20.32 5.57 -22.76
N ARG A 91 -19.61 5.95 -23.83
CA ARG A 91 -18.19 6.33 -23.76
C ARG A 91 -17.94 7.60 -22.96
N GLU A 92 -18.85 8.56 -23.01
CA GLU A 92 -18.74 9.79 -22.22
C GLU A 92 -18.96 9.54 -20.73
N SER A 93 -19.85 8.59 -20.40
CA SER A 93 -20.24 8.27 -19.02
C SER A 93 -19.31 7.27 -18.33
N HIS A 94 -18.47 6.56 -19.10
CA HIS A 94 -17.57 5.54 -18.58
C HIS A 94 -16.13 5.84 -18.96
N PRO A 95 -15.27 6.21 -17.99
CA PRO A 95 -13.88 6.49 -18.29
C PRO A 95 -13.16 5.22 -18.79
N ALA A 96 -12.31 5.41 -19.79
CA ALA A 96 -11.44 4.35 -20.27
C ALA A 96 -10.55 3.84 -19.12
N PRO A 97 -10.22 2.53 -19.11
CA PRO A 97 -9.39 1.97 -18.05
C PRO A 97 -8.00 2.60 -18.05
N SER A 98 -7.53 3.11 -16.91
CA SER A 98 -6.13 3.48 -16.73
C SER A 98 -5.32 2.26 -16.34
N LEU A 99 -4.24 1.96 -17.07
CA LEU A 99 -3.26 0.96 -16.64
C LEU A 99 -2.47 1.51 -15.44
N PRO A 100 -2.34 0.77 -14.33
CA PRO A 100 -1.31 1.08 -13.34
C PRO A 100 0.04 0.98 -14.05
N GLY A 101 0.71 2.12 -14.24
CA GLY A 101 2.04 2.15 -14.80
C GLY A 101 2.99 1.36 -13.91
N GLY A 102 3.77 0.45 -14.47
CA GLY A 102 4.83 -0.22 -13.73
C GLY A 102 5.79 0.82 -13.14
N ARG A 103 6.08 0.71 -11.84
CA ARG A 103 6.92 1.68 -11.14
C ARG A 103 8.39 1.43 -11.47
N VAL A 104 9.05 2.40 -12.10
CA VAL A 104 10.52 2.37 -12.32
C VAL A 104 11.20 2.44 -10.95
N GLN A 105 12.07 1.47 -10.68
CA GLN A 105 12.74 1.34 -9.39
C GLN A 105 14.05 2.12 -9.36
N ASP A 106 14.16 3.06 -8.42
CA ASP A 106 15.39 3.79 -8.11
C ASP A 106 15.83 3.40 -6.69
N GLY A 107 17.11 3.08 -6.49
CA GLY A 107 17.66 2.56 -5.22
C GLY A 107 17.72 3.55 -4.03
N ARG A 108 16.68 4.36 -3.84
CA ARG A 108 16.56 5.41 -2.81
C ARG A 108 16.38 4.81 -1.42
N ILE A 109 16.70 5.61 -0.40
CA ILE A 109 16.46 5.27 1.00
C ILE A 109 15.29 6.10 1.51
N VAL A 110 14.27 5.43 2.04
CA VAL A 110 13.10 6.11 2.63
C VAL A 110 13.16 5.95 4.14
N ILE A 111 13.04 7.08 4.85
CA ILE A 111 13.00 7.13 6.30
C ILE A 111 11.65 7.70 6.72
N ILE A 112 10.80 6.87 7.33
CA ILE A 112 9.56 7.31 7.94
C ILE A 112 9.86 7.72 9.38
N GLN A 113 9.84 9.03 9.63
CA GLN A 113 9.99 9.60 10.95
C GLN A 113 8.59 9.68 11.60
N GLY A 114 8.26 8.67 12.42
CA GLY A 114 6.92 8.52 12.99
C GLY A 114 6.66 9.28 14.29
N SER A 115 7.63 10.04 14.80
CA SER A 115 7.43 10.83 16.03
C SER A 115 6.94 12.24 15.68
N PRO A 116 5.80 12.69 16.23
CA PRO A 116 5.32 14.06 16.02
C PRO A 116 6.15 15.12 16.77
N ARG A 117 7.16 14.71 17.55
CA ARG A 117 8.05 15.61 18.29
C ARG A 117 9.28 15.95 17.47
N PRO A 118 9.47 17.21 17.04
CA PRO A 118 10.72 17.64 16.42
C PRO A 118 11.86 17.55 17.44
N GLY A 119 13.03 17.09 17.00
CA GLY A 119 14.22 16.95 17.85
C GLY A 119 14.11 15.89 18.97
N GLY A 120 13.04 15.10 19.02
CA GLY A 120 12.92 14.01 20.00
C GLY A 120 13.86 12.83 19.72
N ASN A 121 13.96 11.91 20.68
CA ASN A 121 14.85 10.74 20.58
C ASN A 121 14.67 9.93 19.28
N SER A 122 13.43 9.67 18.83
CA SER A 122 13.20 9.01 17.53
C SER A 122 13.66 9.83 16.33
N ALA A 123 13.56 11.17 16.39
CA ALA A 123 14.04 12.06 15.34
C ALA A 123 15.58 12.08 15.28
N ILE A 124 16.26 11.96 16.43
CA ILE A 124 17.71 11.81 16.51
C ILE A 124 18.16 10.49 15.86
N LEU A 125 17.48 9.37 16.13
CA LEU A 125 17.78 8.11 15.45
C LEU A 125 17.60 8.25 13.91
N ALA A 126 16.51 8.89 13.48
CA ALA A 126 16.24 9.14 12.07
C ALA A 126 17.34 10.01 11.41
N SER A 127 17.84 11.03 12.12
CA SER A 127 18.88 11.92 11.58
C SER A 127 20.22 11.18 11.42
N TRP A 128 20.60 10.31 12.36
CA TRP A 128 21.78 9.46 12.23
C TRP A 128 21.70 8.53 11.03
N ALA A 129 20.53 7.90 10.80
CA ALA A 129 20.30 7.05 9.65
C ALA A 129 20.35 7.83 8.33
N ALA A 130 19.71 8.99 8.27
CA ALA A 130 19.76 9.87 7.10
C ALA A 130 21.19 10.30 6.79
N GLU A 131 21.96 10.72 7.79
CA GLU A 131 23.34 11.14 7.59
C GLU A 131 24.24 9.99 7.14
N ALA A 132 24.07 8.79 7.70
CA ALA A 132 24.80 7.60 7.27
C ALA A 132 24.58 7.32 5.78
N ALA A 133 23.33 7.37 5.31
CA ALA A 133 23.01 7.19 3.90
C ALA A 133 23.57 8.32 3.02
N ARG A 134 23.52 9.59 3.49
CA ARG A 134 24.04 10.75 2.72
C ARG A 134 25.54 10.64 2.49
N ARG A 135 26.29 10.20 3.51
CA ARG A 135 27.75 10.02 3.42
C ARG A 135 28.17 8.97 2.39
N GLU A 136 27.29 8.02 2.08
CA GLU A 136 27.49 6.98 1.06
C GLU A 136 26.94 7.40 -0.32
N GLY A 137 26.55 8.68 -0.49
CA GLY A 137 26.09 9.23 -1.77
C GLY A 137 24.72 8.72 -2.22
N ARG A 138 23.89 8.20 -1.30
CA ARG A 138 22.53 7.72 -1.62
C ARG A 138 21.52 8.86 -1.63
N GLU A 139 20.56 8.78 -2.56
CA GLU A 139 19.36 9.63 -2.54
C GLU A 139 18.45 9.20 -1.38
N ILE A 140 17.99 10.17 -0.59
CA ILE A 140 17.25 9.93 0.65
C ILE A 140 16.03 10.82 0.70
N GLU A 141 14.93 10.22 1.13
CA GLU A 141 13.68 10.88 1.43
C GLU A 141 13.32 10.64 2.89
N VAL A 142 13.07 11.72 3.64
CA VAL A 142 12.60 11.63 5.03
C VAL A 142 11.14 12.11 5.04
N ILE A 143 10.25 11.20 5.40
CA ILE A 143 8.81 11.40 5.42
C ILE A 143 8.38 11.64 6.86
N TYR A 144 7.59 12.70 7.08
CA TYR A 144 7.08 13.12 8.38
C TYR A 144 5.55 12.99 8.39
N PRO A 145 4.97 11.82 8.74
CA PRO A 145 3.54 11.56 8.56
C PRO A 145 2.62 12.48 9.38
N HIS A 146 3.16 13.18 10.38
CA HIS A 146 2.41 14.10 11.22
C HIS A 146 2.17 15.47 10.57
N ASP A 147 2.92 15.79 9.51
CA ASP A 147 2.80 17.04 8.74
C ASP A 147 1.97 16.84 7.44
N MET A 148 1.39 15.66 7.25
CA MET A 148 0.74 15.23 6.01
C MET A 148 -0.75 14.95 6.23
N ASP A 149 -1.56 15.12 5.18
CA ASP A 149 -2.97 14.74 5.18
C ASP A 149 -3.10 13.26 4.79
N ILE A 150 -3.34 12.43 5.80
CA ILE A 150 -3.45 10.97 5.65
C ILE A 150 -4.76 10.50 6.25
N HIS A 151 -5.68 10.08 5.39
CA HIS A 151 -6.92 9.44 5.83
C HIS A 151 -6.64 8.02 6.35
N PRO A 152 -7.26 7.62 7.47
CA PRO A 152 -7.15 6.25 7.95
C PRO A 152 -7.77 5.27 6.94
N CYS A 153 -7.20 4.07 6.85
CA CYS A 153 -7.80 3.01 6.05
C CYS A 153 -9.18 2.64 6.62
N ILE A 154 -10.20 2.65 5.77
CA ILE A 154 -11.58 2.29 6.14
C ILE A 154 -11.93 0.83 5.81
N GLY A 155 -10.96 0.05 5.30
CA GLY A 155 -11.19 -1.36 4.97
C GLY A 155 -12.21 -1.58 3.85
N CYS A 156 -12.26 -0.68 2.84
CA CYS A 156 -13.21 -0.80 1.73
C CYS A 156 -12.84 -1.85 0.68
N TYR A 157 -11.62 -2.40 0.73
CA TYR A 157 -11.07 -3.38 -0.22
C TYR A 157 -11.06 -3.00 -1.71
N GLN A 158 -11.40 -1.76 -2.05
CA GLN A 158 -11.32 -1.24 -3.43
C GLN A 158 -9.91 -1.32 -4.04
N CYS A 159 -8.87 -1.29 -3.21
CA CYS A 159 -7.50 -1.47 -3.71
C CYS A 159 -7.24 -2.85 -4.34
N TYR A 160 -8.00 -3.89 -3.98
CA TYR A 160 -7.95 -5.18 -4.67
C TYR A 160 -8.63 -5.17 -6.05
N ASN A 161 -9.30 -4.08 -6.40
CA ASN A 161 -9.80 -3.88 -7.75
C ASN A 161 -8.75 -3.22 -8.64
N THR A 162 -8.06 -2.20 -8.14
CA THR A 162 -7.23 -1.31 -8.99
C THR A 162 -5.73 -1.39 -8.72
N GLY A 163 -5.30 -1.97 -7.61
CA GLY A 163 -3.92 -1.86 -7.10
C GLY A 163 -3.60 -0.50 -6.48
N THR A 164 -4.57 0.40 -6.33
CA THR A 164 -4.38 1.76 -5.81
C THR A 164 -5.44 2.09 -4.76
N CYS A 165 -5.17 3.07 -3.90
CA CYS A 165 -6.18 3.54 -2.95
C CYS A 165 -7.20 4.47 -3.62
N VAL A 166 -8.44 4.49 -3.12
CA VAL A 166 -9.49 5.40 -3.59
C VAL A 166 -9.32 6.82 -3.07
N PHE A 167 -8.73 6.98 -1.88
CA PHE A 167 -8.42 8.29 -1.32
C PHE A 167 -7.27 8.93 -2.09
N GLN A 168 -7.47 10.16 -2.54
CA GLN A 168 -6.47 10.98 -3.24
C GLN A 168 -5.85 11.96 -2.23
N ASP A 169 -4.93 11.45 -1.43
CA ASP A 169 -4.22 12.19 -0.39
C ASP A 169 -2.71 11.88 -0.44
N ASP A 170 -1.95 12.37 0.53
CA ASP A 170 -0.48 12.32 0.54
C ASP A 170 0.08 10.87 0.54
N MET A 171 -0.75 9.87 0.81
CA MET A 171 -0.35 8.46 0.75
C MET A 171 0.10 8.02 -0.64
N ASN A 172 -0.39 8.66 -1.71
CA ASN A 172 0.02 8.30 -3.07
C ASN A 172 1.53 8.48 -3.25
N GLU A 173 2.08 9.63 -2.84
CA GLU A 173 3.51 9.91 -2.91
C GLU A 173 4.33 9.00 -1.98
N ILE A 174 3.81 8.73 -0.77
CA ILE A 174 4.46 7.84 0.20
C ILE A 174 4.54 6.39 -0.33
N ILE A 175 3.44 5.87 -0.87
CA ILE A 175 3.39 4.52 -1.45
C ILE A 175 4.37 4.43 -2.63
N ASP A 176 4.40 5.46 -3.48
CA ASP A 176 5.34 5.58 -4.59
C ASP A 176 6.81 5.53 -4.11
N ALA A 177 7.17 6.32 -3.10
CA ALA A 177 8.51 6.38 -2.55
C ALA A 177 8.92 5.01 -1.97
N VAL A 178 8.06 4.39 -1.17
CA VAL A 178 8.33 3.09 -0.54
C VAL A 178 8.37 1.96 -1.58
N ALA A 179 7.52 1.99 -2.61
CA ALA A 179 7.55 1.03 -3.72
C ALA A 179 8.89 1.03 -4.46
N LYS A 180 9.53 2.20 -4.56
CA LYS A 180 10.80 2.38 -5.28
C LYS A 180 12.03 2.16 -4.39
N CYS A 181 11.93 2.36 -3.08
CA CYS A 181 13.07 2.34 -2.17
C CYS A 181 13.80 0.98 -2.12
N ARG A 182 15.11 1.02 -1.79
CA ARG A 182 15.95 -0.16 -1.51
C ARG A 182 15.97 -0.54 -0.03
N LEU A 183 15.93 0.48 0.83
CA LEU A 183 15.90 0.36 2.29
C LEU A 183 14.80 1.27 2.83
N LEU A 184 13.92 0.69 3.63
CA LEU A 184 12.91 1.42 4.39
C LEU A 184 13.31 1.45 5.87
N VAL A 185 13.48 2.65 6.42
CA VAL A 185 13.73 2.85 7.86
C VAL A 185 12.48 3.42 8.50
N ILE A 186 12.00 2.81 9.57
CA ILE A 186 10.86 3.31 10.35
C ILE A 186 11.36 3.69 11.74
N CYS A 187 11.22 4.97 12.09
CA CYS A 187 11.59 5.50 13.40
C CYS A 187 10.32 5.78 14.19
N SER A 188 10.14 5.13 15.35
CA SER A 188 8.91 5.27 16.14
C SER A 188 9.20 5.50 17.62
N PRO A 189 8.49 6.42 18.30
CA PRO A 189 8.33 6.32 19.73
C PRO A 189 7.31 5.21 20.04
N VAL A 190 7.36 4.66 21.25
CA VAL A 190 6.35 3.73 21.76
C VAL A 190 5.26 4.52 22.47
N TYR A 191 4.08 4.60 21.87
CA TYR A 191 2.88 5.18 22.48
C TYR A 191 1.91 4.05 22.81
N THR A 192 1.54 3.91 24.09
CA THR A 192 0.66 2.84 24.57
C THR A 192 1.04 1.45 24.03
N ASN A 193 2.33 1.12 24.11
CA ASN A 193 2.96 -0.14 23.66
C ASN A 193 3.06 -0.37 22.14
N THR A 194 2.66 0.60 21.30
CA THR A 194 2.66 0.47 19.84
C THR A 194 3.16 1.75 19.15
N VAL A 195 3.07 1.81 17.82
CA VAL A 195 3.37 3.00 17.01
C VAL A 195 2.36 4.14 17.29
N PRO A 196 2.73 5.42 17.09
CA PRO A 196 1.77 6.53 17.17
C PRO A 196 0.61 6.38 16.18
N ALA A 197 -0.55 6.94 16.52
CA ALA A 197 -1.77 6.84 15.71
C ALA A 197 -1.58 7.31 14.25
N GLY A 198 -0.89 8.43 14.02
CA GLY A 198 -0.60 8.92 12.67
C GLY A 198 0.30 7.97 11.87
N LEU A 199 1.34 7.40 12.51
CA LEU A 199 2.16 6.36 11.88
C LEU A 199 1.31 5.11 11.59
N LYS A 200 0.42 4.71 12.50
CA LYS A 200 -0.47 3.56 12.28
C LYS A 200 -1.41 3.77 11.08
N ALA A 201 -1.99 4.97 10.94
CA ALA A 201 -2.85 5.31 9.82
C ALA A 201 -2.12 5.17 8.47
N LEU A 202 -0.87 5.65 8.40
CA LEU A 202 -0.01 5.43 7.24
C LEU A 202 0.23 3.94 6.97
N LEU A 203 0.64 3.16 7.99
CA LEU A 203 0.93 1.73 7.82
C LEU A 203 -0.29 0.94 7.33
N ASP A 204 -1.50 1.29 7.79
CA ASP A 204 -2.74 0.62 7.39
C ASP A 204 -3.11 0.88 5.92
N ARG A 205 -2.69 2.03 5.36
CA ARG A 205 -2.94 2.41 3.97
C ARG A 205 -2.05 1.68 2.97
N PHE A 206 -0.95 1.06 3.41
CA PHE A 206 -0.07 0.24 2.56
C PHE A 206 -0.69 -1.08 2.07
N LEU A 207 -1.91 -1.40 2.52
CA LEU A 207 -2.73 -2.44 1.91
C LEU A 207 -2.88 -2.23 0.38
N ALA A 208 -2.89 -0.99 -0.09
CA ALA A 208 -2.95 -0.68 -1.52
C ALA A 208 -1.70 -1.18 -2.28
N LEU A 209 -0.51 -0.98 -1.73
CA LEU A 209 0.73 -1.49 -2.34
C LEU A 209 0.77 -3.02 -2.31
N HIS A 210 0.26 -3.65 -1.24
CA HIS A 210 0.11 -5.10 -1.17
C HIS A 210 -0.82 -5.64 -2.26
N ALA A 211 -1.94 -4.96 -2.52
CA ALA A 211 -2.82 -5.29 -3.63
C ALA A 211 -2.13 -5.08 -5.00
N GLU A 212 -1.34 -4.02 -5.19
CA GLU A 212 -0.56 -3.82 -6.42
C GLU A 212 0.40 -5.00 -6.70
N MET A 213 1.14 -5.44 -5.67
CA MET A 213 2.06 -6.58 -5.78
C MET A 213 1.36 -7.88 -6.14
N THR A 214 0.16 -8.07 -5.61
CA THR A 214 -0.71 -9.23 -5.84
C THR A 214 -1.07 -9.40 -7.32
N PHE A 215 -1.15 -8.31 -8.09
CA PHE A 215 -1.55 -8.29 -9.50
C PHE A 215 -0.38 -8.30 -10.51
N GLY A 216 0.84 -8.60 -10.07
CA GLY A 216 2.02 -8.67 -10.95
C GLY A 216 3.02 -7.53 -10.77
N GLY A 217 2.84 -6.68 -9.75
CA GLY A 217 3.87 -5.75 -9.31
C GLY A 217 5.04 -6.50 -8.67
N HIS A 218 6.02 -6.93 -9.45
CA HIS A 218 7.26 -7.48 -8.90
C HIS A 218 8.08 -6.37 -8.24
N LEU A 219 7.94 -6.21 -6.93
CA LEU A 219 8.86 -5.39 -6.15
C LEU A 219 10.12 -6.21 -5.86
N ARG A 220 11.30 -5.58 -6.00
CA ARG A 220 12.55 -6.20 -5.57
C ARG A 220 12.52 -6.45 -4.07
N VAL A 221 13.30 -7.43 -3.62
CA VAL A 221 13.55 -7.64 -2.19
C VAL A 221 14.15 -6.37 -1.61
N ARG A 222 13.45 -5.79 -0.65
CA ARG A 222 13.84 -4.58 0.09
C ARG A 222 14.23 -4.97 1.50
N LYS A 223 15.08 -4.17 2.13
CA LYS A 223 15.41 -4.34 3.55
C LYS A 223 14.63 -3.32 4.37
N GLY A 224 14.28 -3.69 5.59
CA GLY A 224 13.50 -2.86 6.51
C GLY A 224 14.18 -2.73 7.86
N LEU A 225 14.37 -1.51 8.37
CA LEU A 225 14.94 -1.27 9.70
C LEU A 225 13.91 -0.58 10.61
N LEU A 226 13.62 -1.20 11.75
CA LEU A 226 12.88 -0.55 12.84
C LEU A 226 13.87 0.09 13.82
N MET A 227 13.66 1.36 14.13
CA MET A 227 14.30 2.07 15.24
C MET A 227 13.22 2.58 16.19
N ALA A 228 13.13 2.01 17.39
CA ALA A 228 12.08 2.32 18.35
C ALA A 228 12.64 2.81 19.69
N VAL A 229 11.95 3.78 20.31
CA VAL A 229 12.31 4.30 21.63
C VAL A 229 11.13 4.18 22.61
N ALA A 230 11.40 3.74 23.83
CA ALA A 230 10.41 3.60 24.90
C ALA A 230 10.81 4.40 26.15
N GLY A 231 9.82 5.01 26.81
CA GLY A 231 10.04 5.77 28.05
C GLY A 231 10.46 4.88 29.21
N ARG A 232 9.68 3.83 29.46
CA ARG A 232 9.94 2.83 30.50
C ARG A 232 11.12 1.93 30.14
N LYS A 233 11.78 1.39 31.16
CA LYS A 233 12.79 0.33 31.02
C LYS A 233 12.10 -1.02 30.77
N GLY A 234 12.72 -1.90 29.98
CA GLY A 234 12.28 -3.26 29.69
C GLY A 234 11.91 -3.49 28.22
N GLN A 235 12.11 -4.73 27.75
CA GLN A 235 11.83 -5.14 26.37
C GLN A 235 10.32 -5.28 26.08
N ASP A 236 9.52 -5.54 27.11
CA ASP A 236 8.05 -5.68 26.99
C ASP A 236 7.38 -4.44 26.37
N ASN A 237 8.02 -3.28 26.50
CA ASN A 237 7.57 -2.03 25.89
C ASN A 237 7.57 -2.05 24.36
N PHE A 238 8.31 -2.97 23.74
CA PHE A 238 8.43 -3.04 22.29
C PHE A 238 7.56 -4.12 21.65
N MET A 239 6.90 -4.98 22.44
CA MET A 239 6.22 -6.18 21.93
C MET A 239 5.26 -5.88 20.78
N CYS A 240 4.38 -4.88 20.92
CA CYS A 240 3.41 -4.61 19.86
C CYS A 240 4.04 -3.84 18.69
N VAL A 241 4.94 -2.88 18.93
CA VAL A 241 5.60 -2.14 17.84
C VAL A 241 6.46 -3.05 16.96
N THR A 242 7.22 -4.00 17.54
CA THR A 242 8.04 -4.92 16.76
C THR A 242 7.17 -5.84 15.91
N GLU A 243 6.07 -6.35 16.45
CA GLU A 243 5.17 -7.24 15.71
C GLU A 243 4.39 -6.52 14.62
N VAL A 244 3.86 -5.32 14.89
CA VAL A 244 3.19 -4.49 13.87
C VAL A 244 4.12 -4.24 12.69
N ILE A 245 5.37 -3.86 12.96
CA ILE A 245 6.34 -3.56 11.90
C ILE A 245 6.82 -4.83 11.19
N ARG A 246 7.00 -5.94 11.89
CA ARG A 246 7.32 -7.25 11.30
C ARG A 246 6.26 -7.68 10.29
N VAL A 247 4.98 -7.61 10.69
CA VAL A 247 3.85 -7.96 9.82
C VAL A 247 3.75 -7.00 8.64
N PHE A 248 3.90 -5.69 8.88
CA PHE A 248 3.95 -4.69 7.82
C PHE A 248 5.05 -4.99 6.79
N PHE A 249 6.28 -5.26 7.23
CA PHE A 249 7.37 -5.63 6.33
C PHE A 249 7.07 -6.92 5.56
N SER A 250 6.51 -7.94 6.22
CA SER A 250 6.13 -9.19 5.58
C SER A 250 5.10 -9.00 4.47
N HIS A 251 4.06 -8.18 4.70
CA HIS A 251 3.06 -7.88 3.68
C HIS A 251 3.67 -7.19 2.46
N LEU A 252 4.77 -6.47 2.62
CA LEU A 252 5.42 -5.77 1.53
C LEU A 252 6.62 -6.53 0.93
N GLY A 253 6.85 -7.78 1.33
CA GLY A 253 8.04 -8.54 0.90
C GLY A 253 9.37 -7.89 1.34
N ILE A 254 9.34 -7.10 2.41
CA ILE A 254 10.50 -6.44 2.99
C ILE A 254 11.16 -7.40 4.00
N THR A 255 12.46 -7.62 3.85
CA THR A 255 13.26 -8.41 4.77
C THR A 255 13.64 -7.56 5.99
N PRO A 256 13.19 -7.90 7.21
CA PRO A 256 13.53 -7.15 8.41
C PRO A 256 15.01 -7.30 8.77
N LEU A 257 15.65 -6.18 9.11
CA LEU A 257 16.94 -6.11 9.79
C LEU A 257 16.74 -6.21 11.31
N GLN A 258 17.84 -6.46 12.04
CA GLN A 258 17.80 -6.44 13.50
C GLN A 258 17.37 -5.05 13.99
N PRO A 259 16.31 -4.94 14.81
CA PRO A 259 15.81 -3.64 15.24
C PRO A 259 16.76 -2.95 16.22
N VAL A 260 16.73 -1.61 16.20
CA VAL A 260 17.37 -0.76 17.21
C VAL A 260 16.31 -0.35 18.22
N LEU A 261 16.36 -0.92 19.42
CA LEU A 261 15.38 -0.68 20.48
C LEU A 261 16.09 0.02 21.64
N VAL A 262 15.57 1.17 22.07
CA VAL A 262 16.14 1.99 23.15
C VAL A 262 15.07 2.24 24.21
N ASP A 263 15.19 1.59 25.36
CA ASP A 263 14.28 1.76 26.50
C ASP A 263 14.77 2.85 27.46
N ALA A 264 14.05 3.03 28.56
CA ALA A 264 14.44 3.92 29.67
C ALA A 264 14.68 5.40 29.27
N THR A 265 14.08 5.87 28.17
CA THR A 265 14.27 7.26 27.72
C THR A 265 13.68 8.30 28.68
N ASP A 266 12.80 7.91 29.61
CA ASP A 266 12.35 8.79 30.70
C ASP A 266 13.46 9.09 31.71
N VAL A 267 14.47 8.20 31.80
CA VAL A 267 15.65 8.34 32.67
C VAL A 267 16.83 8.90 31.90
N ILE A 268 17.16 8.31 30.75
CA ILE A 268 18.31 8.72 29.92
C ILE A 268 18.09 10.13 29.33
N ARG A 269 16.82 10.48 29.06
CA ARG A 269 16.33 11.72 28.41
C ARG A 269 16.78 11.91 26.97
N ASP A 270 18.03 11.59 26.68
CA ASP A 270 18.72 11.93 25.45
C ASP A 270 19.52 10.72 24.94
N VAL A 271 19.07 10.15 23.82
CA VAL A 271 19.68 8.95 23.24
C VAL A 271 21.12 9.15 22.75
N THR A 272 21.58 10.39 22.58
CA THR A 272 22.99 10.67 22.24
C THR A 272 23.97 10.24 23.33
N LYS A 273 23.47 10.04 24.57
CA LYS A 273 24.26 9.59 25.71
C LYS A 273 24.40 8.07 25.80
N VAL A 274 23.74 7.31 24.91
CA VAL A 274 23.83 5.85 24.89
C VAL A 274 25.08 5.45 24.10
N GLU A 275 26.06 4.91 24.80
CA GLU A 275 27.35 4.51 24.22
C GLU A 275 27.17 3.52 23.05
N GLY A 276 27.84 3.80 21.92
CA GLY A 276 27.84 2.96 20.72
C GLY A 276 26.53 2.92 19.93
N LEU A 277 25.47 3.60 20.38
CA LEU A 277 24.16 3.58 19.71
C LEU A 277 24.22 4.23 18.32
N GLU A 278 24.87 5.39 18.22
CA GLU A 278 25.03 6.10 16.95
C GLU A 278 25.80 5.26 15.94
N ASP A 279 26.94 4.70 16.35
CA ASP A 279 27.76 3.82 15.50
C ASP A 279 26.98 2.61 15.01
N ARG A 280 26.19 1.99 15.90
CA ARG A 280 25.31 0.86 15.53
C ARG A 280 24.28 1.26 14.48
N VAL A 281 23.62 2.41 14.62
CA VAL A 281 22.66 2.92 13.63
C VAL A 281 23.35 3.15 12.29
N ARG A 282 24.49 3.85 12.29
CA ARG A 282 25.26 4.15 11.07
C ARG A 282 25.73 2.87 10.38
N TYR A 283 26.23 1.89 11.12
CA TYR A 283 26.65 0.59 10.60
C TYR A 283 25.49 -0.15 9.92
N LEU A 284 24.34 -0.28 10.61
CA LEU A 284 23.18 -0.97 10.06
C LEU A 284 22.66 -0.33 8.77
N VAL A 285 22.73 1.00 8.64
CA VAL A 285 22.36 1.65 7.39
C VAL A 285 23.39 1.31 6.31
N ARG A 286 24.67 1.60 6.53
CA ARG A 286 25.76 1.45 5.53
C ARG A 286 25.84 0.05 4.93
N GLU A 287 25.77 -0.99 5.74
CA GLU A 287 25.85 -2.40 5.29
C GLU A 287 24.64 -2.85 4.45
N ASN A 288 23.60 -2.02 4.35
CA ASN A 288 22.34 -2.34 3.69
C ASN A 288 21.96 -1.35 2.59
N LEU A 289 22.86 -0.42 2.24
CA LEU A 289 22.73 0.51 1.13
C LEU A 289 23.03 -0.13 -0.21
#